data_AF-A0A5C6BYZ5-F1
#
_entry.id   AF-A0A5C6BYZ5-F1
#
_cell.length_a   1.000
_cell.length_b   1.000
_cell.length_c   1.000
_cell.angle_alpha   90.00
_cell.angle_beta   90.00
_cell.angle_gamma   90.00
#
_symmetry.space_group_name_H-M   'P 1'
#
loop_
_entity.id
_entity.type
_entity.pdbx_description
1 polymer ?
#
loop_
_entity_poly.entity_id
_entity_poly.type
_entity_poly.pdbx_seq_one_letter_code
_entity_poly.pdbx_strand_id
1 'polypeptide(L)'
;MNDDDETLTAYHEAGHVVVGYLLGAQIDEVRLDSMIDDDLPRRFGDCLVNWGHVDAGCDWQRQRELMTILAGPVAEMVYRGERLHPAHFGPWQGDWQQACERSMGVFADPVQQVRFLEQLIAQLYRKMEQDPWWAAIAAVADELLAHEALEHEDVAAAVSFWLG
;
A
#
# COMPACT_ATOMS: atom_id res chain seq x y z
N MET A 1 -10.04 18.93 4.85
CA MET A 1 -10.23 17.99 3.73
C MET A 1 -11.70 17.97 3.36
N ASN A 2 -12.04 17.67 2.11
CA ASN A 2 -13.41 17.32 1.74
C ASN A 2 -13.62 15.82 2.06
N ASP A 3 -14.84 15.37 2.38
CA ASP A 3 -15.12 13.96 2.74
C ASP A 3 -14.62 12.95 1.68
N ASP A 4 -14.60 13.37 0.41
CA ASP A 4 -14.06 12.60 -0.70
C ASP A 4 -12.54 12.35 -0.59
N ASP A 5 -11.77 13.34 -0.12
CA ASP A 5 -10.31 13.25 0.02
C ASP A 5 -9.93 12.30 1.16
N GLU A 6 -10.68 12.33 2.25
CA GLU A 6 -10.50 11.44 3.40
C GLU A 6 -10.84 10.00 3.02
N THR A 7 -11.93 9.80 2.28
CA THR A 7 -12.29 8.47 1.74
C THR A 7 -11.18 7.93 0.85
N LEU A 8 -10.64 8.74 -0.06
CA LEU A 8 -9.54 8.35 -0.92
C LEU A 8 -8.27 7.97 -0.14
N THR A 9 -7.97 8.72 0.92
CA THR A 9 -6.85 8.43 1.83
C THR A 9 -7.09 7.10 2.58
N ALA A 10 -8.31 6.83 3.04
CA ALA A 10 -8.64 5.56 3.70
C ALA A 10 -8.39 4.36 2.77
N TYR A 11 -8.84 4.45 1.51
CA TYR A 11 -8.58 3.40 0.52
C TYR A 11 -7.10 3.25 0.18
N HIS A 12 -6.36 4.36 0.13
CA HIS A 12 -4.91 4.36 -0.06
C HIS A 12 -4.20 3.58 1.05
N GLU A 13 -4.44 3.95 2.30
CA GLU A 13 -3.82 3.31 3.46
C GLU A 13 -4.27 1.85 3.62
N ALA A 14 -5.55 1.56 3.40
CA ALA A 14 -6.07 0.19 3.38
C ALA A 14 -5.36 -0.69 2.34
N GLY A 15 -5.02 -0.14 1.17
CA GLY A 15 -4.23 -0.84 0.15
C GLY A 15 -2.90 -1.33 0.69
N HIS A 16 -2.10 -0.43 1.29
CA HIS A 16 -0.82 -0.78 1.90
C HIS A 16 -0.97 -1.85 2.98
N VAL A 17 -1.91 -1.64 3.90
CA VAL A 17 -2.15 -2.50 5.06
C VAL A 17 -2.52 -3.93 4.64
N VAL A 18 -3.50 -4.08 3.75
CA VAL A 18 -3.99 -5.40 3.33
C VAL A 18 -2.89 -6.18 2.61
N VAL A 19 -2.18 -5.54 1.68
CA VAL A 19 -1.10 -6.22 0.94
C VAL A 19 0.07 -6.54 1.86
N GLY A 20 0.47 -5.62 2.72
CA GLY A 20 1.53 -5.82 3.70
C GLY A 20 1.24 -7.01 4.62
N TYR A 21 0.04 -7.04 5.20
CA TYR A 21 -0.44 -8.12 6.06
C TYR A 21 -0.41 -9.48 5.35
N LEU A 22 -0.97 -9.58 4.14
CA LEU A 22 -1.00 -10.83 3.37
C LEU A 22 0.39 -11.34 2.99
N LEU A 23 1.38 -10.46 2.90
CA LEU A 23 2.78 -10.79 2.63
C LEU A 23 3.60 -11.05 3.92
N GLY A 24 2.91 -11.12 5.06
CA GLY A 24 3.46 -11.50 6.35
C GLY A 24 4.09 -10.35 7.13
N ALA A 25 3.67 -9.11 6.88
CA ALA A 25 3.98 -8.02 7.79
C ALA A 25 3.11 -8.08 9.05
N GLN A 26 3.67 -7.61 10.15
CA GLN A 26 2.89 -7.15 11.28
C GLN A 26 2.58 -5.67 11.06
N ILE A 27 1.32 -5.28 11.27
CA ILE A 27 0.90 -3.88 11.14
C ILE A 27 0.96 -3.28 12.53
N ASP A 28 1.88 -2.36 12.77
CA ASP A 28 2.07 -1.77 14.10
C ASP A 28 0.95 -0.74 14.36
N GLU A 29 0.67 0.12 13.39
CA GLU A 29 -0.40 1.12 13.42
C GLU A 29 -0.65 1.67 12.01
N VAL A 30 -1.90 1.98 11.67
CA VAL A 30 -2.26 2.77 10.48
C VAL A 30 -3.17 3.93 10.91
N ARG A 31 -2.97 5.12 10.31
CA ARG A 31 -3.76 6.31 10.61
C ARG A 31 -4.21 7.02 9.35
N LEU A 32 -5.34 7.73 9.44
CA LEU A 32 -5.86 8.60 8.38
C LEU A 32 -5.24 10.01 8.37
N ASP A 33 -4.75 10.51 9.51
CA ASP A 33 -4.28 11.90 9.66
C ASP A 33 -2.76 11.96 9.95
N SER A 34 -1.99 12.50 9.01
CA SER A 34 -0.56 12.81 9.19
C SER A 34 -0.38 14.14 9.92
N MET A 35 -0.16 14.09 11.24
CA MET A 35 0.76 15.06 11.83
C MET A 35 2.20 14.58 11.55
N ILE A 36 2.79 15.20 10.52
CA ILE A 36 4.16 15.05 10.03
C ILE A 36 5.16 14.90 11.19
N ASP A 37 5.90 13.79 11.23
CA ASP A 37 7.19 13.69 11.93
C ASP A 37 8.07 12.59 11.30
N ASP A 38 9.16 12.97 10.65
CA ASP A 38 9.99 12.14 9.75
C ASP A 38 10.98 11.19 10.48
N ASP A 39 10.90 11.05 11.82
CA ASP A 39 11.92 10.36 12.64
C ASP A 39 11.61 8.90 13.03
N LEU A 40 10.59 8.26 12.45
CA LEU A 40 10.13 6.90 12.80
C LEU A 40 10.49 5.82 11.76
N PRO A 41 10.47 4.51 12.11
CA PRO A 41 10.87 3.41 11.23
C PRO A 41 10.15 3.48 9.88
N ARG A 42 10.82 3.01 8.81
CA ARG A 42 10.36 3.07 7.40
C ARG A 42 8.83 3.11 7.27
N ARG A 43 8.32 4.32 7.06
CA ARG A 43 6.92 4.62 6.84
C ARG A 43 6.53 4.31 5.40
N PHE A 44 5.41 3.62 5.21
CA PHE A 44 4.71 3.54 3.91
C PHE A 44 3.52 4.48 4.06
N GLY A 45 3.68 5.76 3.69
CA GLY A 45 2.68 6.78 4.04
C GLY A 45 2.50 6.91 5.56
N ASP A 46 1.25 6.86 6.04
CA ASP A 46 0.87 6.91 7.46
C ASP A 46 0.70 5.51 8.09
N CYS A 47 1.13 4.46 7.37
CA CYS A 47 1.12 3.08 7.83
C CYS A 47 2.51 2.61 8.30
N LEU A 48 2.57 2.07 9.52
CA LEU A 48 3.75 1.45 10.11
C LEU A 48 3.72 -0.07 9.90
N VAL A 49 4.46 -0.52 8.88
CA VAL A 49 4.55 -1.93 8.51
C VAL A 49 5.86 -2.54 9.03
N ASN A 50 5.75 -3.52 9.91
CA ASN A 50 6.86 -4.21 10.53
C ASN A 50 7.13 -5.56 9.86
N TRP A 51 8.27 -5.64 9.19
CA TRP A 51 8.72 -6.84 8.48
C TRP A 51 9.59 -7.78 9.32
N GLY A 52 9.83 -7.45 10.60
CA GLY A 52 10.76 -8.17 11.47
C GLY A 52 12.22 -8.02 11.02
N HIS A 53 12.98 -9.12 11.02
CA HIS A 53 14.35 -9.11 10.49
C HIS A 53 14.35 -9.00 8.96
N VAL A 54 14.95 -7.93 8.43
CA VAL A 54 14.96 -7.59 7.01
C VAL A 54 16.35 -7.84 6.42
N ASP A 55 16.45 -8.76 5.47
CA ASP A 55 17.63 -8.90 4.60
C ASP A 55 17.39 -8.15 3.29
N ALA A 56 18.05 -6.99 3.13
CA ALA A 56 17.90 -6.15 1.93
C ALA A 56 18.49 -6.78 0.65
N GLY A 57 19.35 -7.80 0.79
CA GLY A 57 19.87 -8.59 -0.32
C GLY A 57 18.89 -9.67 -0.82
N CYS A 58 17.86 -9.98 -0.02
CA CYS A 58 16.86 -11.00 -0.36
C CYS A 58 15.85 -10.46 -1.37
N ASP A 59 15.74 -11.13 -2.52
CA ASP A 59 14.80 -10.73 -3.58
C ASP A 59 13.34 -10.79 -3.13
N TRP A 60 12.99 -11.75 -2.26
CA TRP A 60 11.65 -11.85 -1.69
C TRP A 60 11.30 -10.65 -0.82
N GLN A 61 12.23 -10.18 0.03
CA GLN A 61 12.03 -8.99 0.86
C GLN A 61 11.71 -7.78 0.00
N ARG A 62 12.51 -7.57 -1.06
CA ARG A 62 12.34 -6.44 -1.96
C ARG A 62 11.01 -6.51 -2.70
N GLN A 63 10.61 -7.69 -3.16
CA GLN A 63 9.33 -7.89 -3.85
C GLN A 63 8.15 -7.55 -2.94
N ARG A 64 8.14 -8.04 -1.68
CA ARG A 64 7.02 -7.76 -0.78
C ARG A 64 6.88 -6.28 -0.42
N GLU A 65 8.00 -5.58 -0.23
CA GLU A 65 7.97 -4.14 0.01
C GLU A 65 7.48 -3.39 -1.23
N LEU A 66 7.97 -3.71 -2.44
CA LEU A 66 7.53 -3.04 -3.67
C LEU A 66 6.03 -3.24 -3.92
N MET A 67 5.51 -4.45 -3.67
CA MET A 67 4.08 -4.71 -3.78
C MET A 67 3.28 -3.91 -2.75
N THR A 68 3.78 -3.79 -1.52
CA THR A 68 3.14 -3.01 -0.45
C THR A 68 3.14 -1.52 -0.77
N ILE A 69 4.26 -0.95 -1.23
CA ILE A 69 4.36 0.47 -1.65
C ILE A 69 3.35 0.79 -2.75
N LEU A 70 3.26 -0.07 -3.77
CA LEU A 70 2.38 0.21 -4.90
C LEU A 70 0.90 -0.08 -4.59
N ALA A 71 0.60 -0.69 -3.44
CA ALA A 71 -0.74 -1.12 -3.09
C ALA A 71 -1.70 0.04 -2.85
N GLY A 72 -1.26 1.12 -2.18
CA GLY A 72 -2.10 2.29 -1.90
C GLY A 72 -2.59 2.99 -3.17
N PRO A 73 -1.67 3.41 -4.08
CA PRO A 73 -2.08 3.96 -5.37
C PRO A 73 -3.01 3.05 -6.17
N VAL A 74 -2.78 1.73 -6.14
CA VAL A 74 -3.63 0.77 -6.87
C VAL A 74 -5.02 0.65 -6.24
N ALA A 75 -5.13 0.64 -4.91
CA ALA A 75 -6.41 0.62 -4.22
C ALA A 75 -7.25 1.87 -4.58
N GLU A 76 -6.62 3.05 -4.61
CA GLU A 76 -7.27 4.26 -5.11
C GLU A 76 -7.69 4.16 -6.59
N MET A 77 -6.86 3.56 -7.45
CA MET A 77 -7.25 3.34 -8.86
C MET A 77 -8.50 2.48 -8.98
N VAL A 78 -8.62 1.42 -8.16
CA VAL A 78 -9.79 0.54 -8.14
C VAL A 78 -11.02 1.30 -7.62
N TYR A 79 -10.88 2.03 -6.50
CA TYR A 79 -11.95 2.84 -5.93
C TYR A 79 -12.49 3.89 -6.91
N ARG A 80 -11.59 4.66 -7.54
CA ARG A 80 -11.94 5.72 -8.49
C ARG A 80 -12.50 5.17 -9.82
N GLY A 81 -12.20 3.91 -10.15
CA GLY A 81 -12.45 3.36 -11.48
C GLY A 81 -11.54 3.95 -12.57
N GLU A 82 -10.43 4.61 -12.18
CA GLU A 82 -9.50 5.31 -13.08
C GLU A 82 -8.09 4.72 -12.97
N ARG A 83 -7.44 4.50 -14.12
CA ARG A 83 -6.08 3.92 -14.19
C ARG A 83 -5.04 4.99 -14.53
N LEU A 84 -4.94 6.01 -13.68
CA LEU A 84 -3.91 7.05 -13.82
C LEU A 84 -2.52 6.44 -13.56
N HIS A 85 -1.47 7.05 -14.13
CA HIS A 85 -0.11 6.57 -13.90
C HIS A 85 0.50 7.26 -12.65
N PRO A 86 1.04 6.54 -11.65
CA PRO A 86 1.58 7.13 -10.42
C PRO A 86 2.65 8.20 -10.62
N ALA A 87 3.53 8.03 -11.62
CA ALA A 87 4.52 9.06 -11.97
C ALA A 87 3.93 10.41 -12.44
N HIS A 88 2.65 10.45 -12.80
CA HIS A 88 2.00 11.65 -13.36
C HIS A 88 0.85 12.17 -12.48
N PHE A 89 0.43 11.42 -11.46
CA PHE A 89 -0.64 11.82 -10.55
C PHE A 89 -0.06 12.23 -9.19
N GLY A 90 -0.19 13.52 -8.86
CA GLY A 90 0.43 14.15 -7.69
C GLY A 90 0.37 13.34 -6.39
N PRO A 91 -0.82 12.91 -5.94
CA PRO A 91 -0.98 12.15 -4.70
C PRO A 91 -0.15 10.86 -4.59
N TRP A 92 0.18 10.21 -5.71
CA TRP A 92 0.87 8.91 -5.72
C TRP A 92 2.37 9.01 -5.99
N GLN A 93 2.91 10.23 -6.13
CA GLN A 93 4.32 10.41 -6.47
C GLN A 93 5.27 9.97 -5.35
N GLY A 94 4.83 10.07 -4.08
CA GLY A 94 5.59 9.59 -2.92
C GLY A 94 5.85 8.09 -3.00
N ASP A 95 4.80 7.29 -3.17
CA ASP A 95 4.91 5.84 -3.32
C ASP A 95 5.69 5.45 -4.57
N TRP A 96 5.44 6.16 -5.69
CA TRP A 96 6.17 5.91 -6.91
C TRP A 96 7.67 6.12 -6.74
N GLN A 97 8.07 7.22 -6.09
CA GLN A 97 9.47 7.50 -5.77
C GLN A 97 10.04 6.44 -4.84
N GLN A 98 9.32 6.07 -3.78
CA GLN A 98 9.76 5.05 -2.83
C GLN A 98 9.93 3.67 -3.50
N ALA A 99 9.04 3.30 -4.43
CA ALA A 99 9.16 2.08 -5.22
C ALA A 99 10.34 2.12 -6.20
N CYS A 100 10.60 3.28 -6.82
CA CYS A 100 11.79 3.49 -7.64
C CYS A 100 13.06 3.33 -6.80
N GLU A 101 13.16 4.00 -5.67
CA GLU A 101 14.30 3.92 -4.75
C GLU A 101 14.53 2.48 -4.27
N ARG A 102 13.46 1.77 -3.91
CA ARG A 102 13.55 0.39 -3.42
C ARG A 102 13.98 -0.61 -4.47
N SER A 103 13.72 -0.31 -5.75
CA SER A 103 14.16 -1.13 -6.89
C SER A 103 15.48 -0.67 -7.51
N MET A 104 16.14 0.35 -6.95
CA MET A 104 17.46 0.79 -7.40
C MET A 104 18.49 -0.34 -7.32
N GLY A 105 19.36 -0.43 -8.32
CA GLY A 105 20.43 -1.43 -8.39
C GLY A 105 19.97 -2.82 -8.83
N VAL A 106 18.66 -3.07 -8.95
CA VAL A 106 18.13 -4.31 -9.56
C VAL A 106 18.21 -4.27 -11.08
N PHE A 107 17.97 -3.10 -11.66
CA PHE A 107 17.94 -2.89 -13.11
C PHE A 107 19.08 -1.96 -13.53
N ALA A 108 19.80 -2.34 -14.59
CA ALA A 108 20.82 -1.47 -15.19
C ALA A 108 20.21 -0.36 -16.07
N ASP A 109 19.01 -0.59 -16.60
CA ASP A 109 18.29 0.34 -17.47
C ASP A 109 17.04 0.90 -16.74
N PRO A 110 16.94 2.23 -16.56
CA PRO A 110 15.75 2.86 -15.96
C PRO A 110 14.43 2.51 -16.67
N VAL A 111 14.46 2.26 -17.98
CA VAL A 111 13.25 1.87 -18.73
C VAL A 111 12.76 0.49 -18.30
N GLN A 112 13.68 -0.43 -17.97
CA GLN A 112 13.31 -1.76 -17.47
C GLN A 112 12.73 -1.69 -16.05
N GLN A 113 13.30 -0.83 -15.20
CA GLN A 113 12.76 -0.56 -13.86
C GLN A 113 11.31 -0.07 -13.93
N VAL A 114 11.05 0.96 -14.74
CA VAL A 114 9.69 1.50 -14.91
C VAL A 114 8.73 0.41 -15.40
N ARG A 115 9.09 -0.33 -16.45
CA ARG A 115 8.25 -1.43 -16.97
C ARG A 115 7.96 -2.50 -15.94
N PHE A 116 8.92 -2.82 -15.08
CA PHE A 116 8.73 -3.77 -14.00
C PHE A 116 7.72 -3.27 -12.97
N LEU A 117 7.84 -2.01 -12.54
CA LEU A 117 6.89 -1.40 -11.61
C LEU A 117 5.48 -1.28 -12.22
N GLU A 118 5.37 -0.92 -13.50
CA GLU A 118 4.09 -0.93 -14.24
C GLU A 118 3.46 -2.33 -14.30
N GLN A 119 4.28 -3.38 -14.47
CA GLN A 119 3.79 -4.76 -14.43
C GLN A 119 3.31 -5.17 -13.04
N LEU A 120 3.96 -4.70 -11.97
CA LEU A 120 3.48 -4.91 -10.60
C LEU A 120 2.15 -4.20 -10.36
N ILE A 121 2.02 -2.93 -10.75
CA ILE A 121 0.76 -2.17 -10.69
C ILE A 121 -0.35 -2.93 -11.42
N ALA A 122 -0.11 -3.39 -12.65
CA ALA A 122 -1.10 -4.12 -13.42
C ALA A 122 -1.48 -5.48 -12.79
N GLN A 123 -0.56 -6.13 -12.09
CA GLN A 123 -0.83 -7.37 -11.36
C GLN A 123 -1.65 -7.11 -10.09
N LEU A 124 -1.26 -6.12 -9.30
CA LEU A 124 -1.99 -5.69 -8.10
C LEU A 124 -3.40 -5.27 -8.47
N TYR A 125 -3.58 -4.46 -9.51
CA TYR A 125 -4.90 -3.98 -9.94
C TYR A 125 -5.83 -5.16 -10.25
N ARG A 126 -5.36 -6.10 -11.09
CA ARG A 126 -6.14 -7.31 -11.43
C ARG A 126 -6.48 -8.18 -10.23
N LYS A 127 -5.67 -8.11 -9.17
CA LYS A 127 -5.86 -8.88 -7.96
C LYS A 127 -6.83 -8.19 -7.02
N MET A 128 -6.66 -6.89 -6.81
CA MET A 128 -7.47 -6.05 -5.94
C MET A 128 -8.89 -5.82 -6.46
N GLU A 129 -9.10 -5.85 -7.78
CA GLU A 129 -10.45 -5.75 -8.37
C GLU A 129 -11.29 -7.03 -8.16
N GLN A 130 -10.73 -8.11 -7.60
CA GLN A 130 -11.46 -9.35 -7.32
C GLN A 130 -12.26 -9.23 -6.02
N ASP A 131 -13.51 -9.69 -6.02
CA ASP A 131 -14.47 -9.49 -4.91
C ASP A 131 -13.89 -9.73 -3.50
N PRO A 132 -13.17 -10.84 -3.20
CA PRO A 132 -12.69 -11.07 -1.84
C PRO A 132 -11.57 -10.10 -1.42
N TRP A 133 -10.73 -9.70 -2.38
CA TRP A 133 -9.65 -8.74 -2.13
C TRP A 133 -10.21 -7.34 -1.96
N TRP A 134 -11.14 -6.96 -2.82
CA TRP A 134 -11.79 -5.67 -2.72
C TRP A 134 -12.59 -5.53 -1.43
N ALA A 135 -13.30 -6.58 -1.02
CA ALA A 135 -14.06 -6.58 0.22
C ALA A 135 -13.17 -6.42 1.46
N ALA A 136 -11.98 -7.04 1.48
CA ALA A 136 -11.01 -6.86 2.55
C ALA A 136 -10.48 -5.41 2.62
N ILE A 137 -10.15 -4.83 1.47
CA ILE A 137 -9.67 -3.43 1.37
C ILE A 137 -10.76 -2.46 1.81
N ALA A 138 -11.99 -2.63 1.30
CA ALA A 138 -13.12 -1.80 1.68
C ALA A 138 -13.43 -1.90 3.18
N ALA A 139 -13.37 -3.11 3.76
CA ALA A 139 -13.56 -3.27 5.21
C ALA A 139 -12.51 -2.52 6.03
N VAL A 140 -11.23 -2.60 5.66
CA VAL A 140 -10.17 -1.84 6.36
C VAL A 140 -10.35 -0.33 6.16
N ALA A 141 -10.75 0.12 4.98
CA ALA A 141 -11.02 1.54 4.72
C ALA A 141 -12.22 2.06 5.54
N ASP A 142 -13.29 1.27 5.65
CA ASP A 142 -14.47 1.61 6.47
C ASP A 142 -14.10 1.71 7.95
N GLU A 143 -13.30 0.77 8.46
CA GLU A 143 -12.80 0.79 9.84
C GLU A 143 -11.89 2.01 10.07
N LEU A 144 -11.02 2.36 9.11
CA LEU A 144 -10.20 3.57 9.17
C LEU A 144 -11.08 4.83 9.26
N LEU A 145 -12.08 4.97 8.39
CA LEU A 145 -13.00 6.10 8.40
C LEU A 145 -13.83 6.20 9.70
N ALA A 146 -14.09 5.07 10.35
CA ALA A 146 -14.85 5.03 11.59
C ALA A 146 -13.98 5.34 12.83
N HIS A 147 -12.70 4.97 12.81
CA HIS A 147 -11.84 4.95 14.00
C HIS A 147 -10.60 5.85 13.91
N GLU A 148 -10.31 6.44 12.75
CA GLU A 148 -9.13 7.27 12.41
C GLU A 148 -7.76 6.57 12.53
N ALA A 149 -7.68 5.48 13.30
CA ALA A 149 -6.51 4.64 13.46
C ALA A 149 -6.91 3.18 13.70
N LEU A 150 -6.11 2.24 13.19
CA LEU A 150 -6.28 0.80 13.44
C LEU A 150 -4.97 0.16 13.89
N GLU A 151 -5.08 -0.81 14.79
CA GLU A 151 -3.96 -1.64 15.23
C GLU A 151 -3.96 -3.00 14.51
N HIS A 152 -2.93 -3.81 14.77
CA HIS A 152 -2.76 -5.12 14.13
C HIS A 152 -4.01 -6.01 14.22
N GLU A 153 -4.66 -6.05 15.38
CA GLU A 153 -5.78 -6.96 15.65
C GLU A 153 -7.01 -6.58 14.84
N ASP A 154 -7.28 -5.27 14.69
CA ASP A 154 -8.38 -4.75 13.89
C ASP A 154 -8.20 -5.11 12.41
N VAL A 155 -6.98 -4.88 11.89
CA VAL A 155 -6.61 -5.25 10.53
C VAL A 155 -6.73 -6.76 10.33
N ALA A 156 -6.18 -7.56 11.24
CA ALA A 156 -6.20 -9.02 11.13
C ALA A 156 -7.64 -9.54 11.12
N ALA A 157 -8.52 -8.98 11.94
CA ALA A 157 -9.94 -9.34 11.97
C ALA A 157 -10.65 -8.99 10.65
N ALA A 158 -10.48 -7.76 10.16
CA ALA A 158 -11.09 -7.29 8.91
C ALA A 158 -10.61 -8.10 7.70
N VAL A 159 -9.31 -8.38 7.60
CA VAL A 159 -8.74 -9.10 6.46
C VAL A 159 -9.05 -10.61 6.51
N SER A 160 -8.92 -11.25 7.67
CA SER A 160 -9.11 -12.70 7.80
C SER A 160 -10.56 -13.12 7.55
N PHE A 161 -11.53 -12.23 7.78
CA PHE A 161 -12.93 -12.51 7.46
C PHE A 161 -13.16 -12.78 5.97
N TRP A 162 -12.41 -12.13 5.08
CA TRP A 162 -12.60 -12.22 3.63
C TRP A 162 -11.57 -13.11 2.93
N LEU A 163 -10.36 -13.21 3.47
CA LEU A 163 -9.21 -13.85 2.82
C LEU A 163 -8.57 -14.99 3.63
N GLY A 164 -9.15 -15.32 4.80
CA GLY A 164 -8.69 -16.39 5.71
C GLY A 164 -9.35 -17.75 5.51
#